data_AF-A0A968S9S8-F1
#
_entry.id   AF-A0A968S9S8-F1
#
_cell.length_a   1.000
_cell.length_b   1.000
_cell.length_c   1.000
_cell.angle_alpha   90.00
_cell.angle_beta   90.00
_cell.angle_gamma   90.00
#
_symmetry.space_group_name_H-M   'P 1'
#
loop_
_entity.id
_entity.type
_entity.pdbx_description
1 polymer ?
#
loop_
_entity_poly.entity_id
_entity_poly.type
_entity_poly.pdbx_seq_one_letter_code
_entity_poly.pdbx_strand_id
1 'polypeptide(L)'
;MQLQSLPIPNKLNLENTVATTLPLLSKSEARDLIASCGELGIDPSSEHFVERTKNVAYVMFIQGQCFQLRASCFIQPDRYNDFSGGYKRCYQEMPATFLACEATQKSFLLLSQLTIFPMANSS
;
A
#
# COMPACT_ATOMS: atom_id res chain seq x y z
N MET A 1 -27.51 32.29 22.53
CA MET A 1 -26.86 31.39 21.55
C MET A 1 -26.72 30.04 22.24
N GLN A 2 -27.61 29.09 21.95
CA GLN A 2 -27.59 27.74 22.54
C GLN A 2 -26.73 26.84 21.64
N LEU A 3 -25.62 26.33 22.17
CA LEU A 3 -24.90 25.22 21.56
C LEU A 3 -25.54 23.93 22.10
N GLN A 4 -26.40 23.32 21.28
CA GLN A 4 -26.91 21.97 21.55
C GLN A 4 -25.73 20.99 21.41
N SER A 5 -25.37 20.33 22.51
CA SER A 5 -24.39 19.25 22.50
C SER A 5 -24.97 18.05 21.75
N LEU A 6 -24.33 17.67 20.64
CA LEU A 6 -24.62 16.43 19.94
C LEU A 6 -24.38 15.23 20.88
N PRO A 7 -25.29 14.23 20.93
CA PRO A 7 -25.12 13.08 21.79
C PRO A 7 -23.93 12.24 21.32
N ILE A 8 -22.96 12.04 22.22
CA ILE A 8 -21.87 11.08 22.06
C ILE A 8 -22.52 9.69 22.03
N PRO A 9 -22.39 8.90 20.96
CA PRO A 9 -22.97 7.57 20.95
C PRO A 9 -22.34 6.72 22.05
N ASN A 10 -23.23 6.06 22.78
CA ASN A 10 -22.99 5.27 23.98
C ASN A 10 -21.79 4.32 23.85
N LYS A 11 -21.09 4.17 24.98
CA LYS A 11 -20.12 3.12 25.28
C LYS A 11 -20.44 1.83 24.51
N LEU A 12 -19.54 1.44 23.61
CA LEU A 12 -19.54 0.12 23.01
C LEU A 12 -19.47 -0.90 24.15
N ASN A 13 -20.55 -1.65 24.35
CA ASN A 13 -20.56 -2.83 25.20
C ASN A 13 -19.48 -3.77 24.67
N LEU A 14 -18.42 -3.91 25.43
CA LEU A 14 -17.32 -4.86 25.20
C LEU A 14 -17.79 -6.26 25.59
N GLU A 15 -18.84 -6.76 24.95
CA GLU A 15 -19.14 -8.17 24.94
C GLU A 15 -18.25 -8.83 23.88
N ASN A 16 -17.66 -9.97 24.23
CA ASN A 16 -16.72 -10.80 23.45
C ASN A 16 -17.18 -11.07 22.01
N THR A 17 -17.12 -10.05 21.18
CA THR A 17 -17.42 -10.12 19.76
C THR A 17 -16.11 -10.53 19.13
N VAL A 18 -16.04 -11.79 18.68
CA VAL A 18 -14.96 -12.24 17.80
C VAL A 18 -14.86 -11.19 16.70
N ALA A 19 -13.75 -10.47 16.64
CA ALA A 19 -13.54 -9.46 15.62
C ALA A 19 -13.52 -10.16 14.26
N THR A 20 -14.66 -10.19 13.58
CA THR A 20 -14.76 -10.80 12.26
C THR A 20 -14.01 -9.89 11.31
N THR A 21 -12.83 -10.31 10.86
CA THR A 21 -12.07 -9.59 9.86
C THR A 21 -12.81 -9.70 8.53
N LEU A 22 -13.56 -8.65 8.17
CA LEU A 22 -14.13 -8.55 6.84
C LEU A 22 -12.99 -8.35 5.83
N PRO A 23 -13.01 -9.05 4.68
CA PRO A 23 -11.99 -8.87 3.67
C PRO A 23 -12.06 -7.45 3.10
N LEU A 24 -10.89 -6.82 2.92
CA LEU A 24 -10.78 -5.46 2.35
C LEU A 24 -11.41 -5.36 0.95
N LEU A 25 -11.21 -6.40 0.15
CA LEU A 25 -11.71 -6.51 -1.21
C LEU A 25 -12.75 -7.62 -1.30
N SER A 26 -13.83 -7.35 -2.01
CA SER A 26 -14.74 -8.36 -2.52
C SER A 26 -14.06 -9.25 -3.56
N LYS A 27 -14.67 -10.40 -3.86
CA LYS A 27 -14.14 -11.34 -4.87
C LYS A 27 -14.06 -10.72 -6.28
N SER A 28 -14.97 -9.81 -6.62
CA SER A 28 -14.92 -9.08 -7.90
C SER A 28 -13.78 -8.08 -7.92
N GLU A 29 -13.65 -7.23 -6.89
CA GLU A 29 -12.55 -6.26 -6.77
C GLU A 29 -11.18 -6.95 -6.83
N ALA A 30 -11.03 -8.10 -6.16
CA ALA A 30 -9.79 -8.88 -6.21
C ALA A 30 -9.49 -9.44 -7.61
N ARG A 31 -10.52 -9.88 -8.34
CA ARG A 31 -10.37 -10.36 -9.72
C ARG A 31 -9.94 -9.22 -10.65
N ASP A 32 -10.57 -8.06 -10.51
CA ASP A 32 -10.28 -6.90 -11.34
C ASP A 32 -8.86 -6.37 -11.06
N LEU A 33 -8.43 -6.41 -9.80
CA LEU A 33 -7.06 -6.11 -9.41
C LEU A 33 -6.06 -7.04 -10.11
N ILE A 34 -6.28 -8.36 -10.05
CA ILE A 34 -5.40 -9.35 -10.68
C ILE A 34 -5.37 -9.14 -12.21
N ALA A 35 -6.53 -8.90 -12.83
CA ALA A 35 -6.63 -8.67 -14.27
C ALA A 35 -5.90 -7.38 -14.70
N SER A 36 -5.87 -6.36 -13.84
CA SER A 36 -5.21 -5.08 -14.13
C SER A 36 -3.68 -5.12 -14.06
N CYS A 37 -3.09 -6.20 -13.53
CA CYS A 37 -1.66 -6.34 -13.25
C CYS A 37 -0.80 -6.40 -14.53
N GLY A 38 -1.39 -6.80 -15.65
CA GLY A 38 -0.69 -6.97 -16.92
C GLY A 38 0.39 -8.06 -16.85
N GLU A 39 1.30 -8.03 -17.83
CA GLU A 39 2.44 -8.94 -17.87
C GLU A 39 3.51 -8.53 -16.85
N LEU A 40 4.08 -9.51 -16.15
CA LEU A 40 5.15 -9.29 -15.20
C LEU A 40 6.51 -9.40 -15.89
N GLY A 41 7.40 -8.44 -15.65
CA GLY A 41 8.78 -8.47 -16.15
C GLY A 41 9.67 -9.42 -15.36
N ILE A 42 10.77 -9.87 -15.96
CA ILE A 42 11.76 -10.76 -15.33
C ILE A 42 12.43 -10.04 -14.16
N ASP A 43 12.60 -10.74 -13.03
CA ASP A 43 13.40 -10.26 -11.89
C ASP A 43 14.90 -10.48 -12.17
N PRO A 44 15.69 -9.42 -12.39
CA PRO A 44 17.12 -9.56 -12.72
C PRO A 44 17.95 -10.13 -11.56
N SER A 45 17.38 -10.28 -10.37
CA SER A 45 18.09 -10.80 -9.20
C SER A 45 17.92 -12.29 -8.96
N SER A 46 17.07 -12.95 -9.74
CA SER A 46 16.72 -14.35 -9.51
C SER A 46 17.33 -15.30 -10.56
N GLU A 47 18.06 -14.76 -11.54
CA GLU A 47 18.65 -15.48 -12.68
C GLU A 47 19.48 -16.71 -12.28
N HIS A 48 20.12 -16.69 -11.10
CA HIS A 48 21.02 -17.76 -10.66
C HIS A 48 20.41 -18.82 -9.75
N PHE A 49 19.13 -18.71 -9.37
CA PHE A 49 18.52 -19.64 -8.41
C PHE A 49 17.12 -20.11 -8.80
N VAL A 50 16.24 -19.17 -9.21
CA VAL A 50 14.85 -19.48 -9.56
C VAL A 50 14.29 -18.36 -10.42
N GLU A 51 13.58 -18.70 -11.49
CA GLU A 51 12.92 -17.68 -12.30
C GLU A 51 11.77 -17.03 -11.51
N ARG A 52 11.79 -15.70 -11.41
CA ARG A 52 10.72 -14.91 -10.80
C ARG A 52 10.40 -13.74 -11.71
N THR A 53 9.16 -13.31 -11.68
CA THR A 53 8.70 -12.12 -12.37
C THR A 53 8.15 -11.11 -11.37
N LYS A 54 8.41 -9.84 -11.60
CA LYS A 54 8.04 -8.74 -10.71
C LYS A 54 7.98 -7.42 -11.46
N ASN A 55 6.90 -6.68 -11.25
CA ASN A 55 6.81 -5.26 -11.60
C ASN A 55 6.93 -4.40 -10.34
N VAL A 56 7.47 -3.20 -10.46
CA VAL A 56 7.60 -2.24 -9.35
C VAL A 56 7.12 -0.87 -9.83
N ALA A 57 6.40 -0.15 -8.96
CA ALA A 57 6.15 1.27 -9.12
C ALA A 57 6.43 1.99 -7.81
N TYR A 58 6.91 3.22 -7.93
CA TYR A 58 7.01 4.15 -6.81
C TYR A 58 5.76 5.01 -6.81
N VAL A 59 5.09 5.05 -5.67
CA VAL A 59 3.84 5.81 -5.53
C VAL A 59 3.94 6.73 -4.33
N MET A 60 3.40 7.93 -4.51
CA MET A 60 3.16 8.89 -3.44
C MET A 60 1.65 9.03 -3.28
N PHE A 61 1.15 8.75 -2.08
CA PHE A 61 -0.27 8.84 -1.78
C PHE A 61 -0.51 9.99 -0.80
N ILE A 62 -1.15 11.08 -1.26
CA ILE A 62 -1.38 12.30 -0.47
C ILE A 62 -2.81 12.77 -0.69
N GLN A 63 -3.52 13.10 0.39
CA GLN A 63 -4.90 13.63 0.34
C GLN A 63 -5.87 12.77 -0.49
N GLY A 64 -5.71 11.44 -0.43
CA GLY A 64 -6.57 10.50 -1.17
C GLY A 64 -6.21 10.38 -2.66
N GLN A 65 -5.12 11.00 -3.12
CA GLN A 65 -4.65 10.92 -4.50
C GLN A 65 -3.35 10.14 -4.60
N CYS A 66 -3.27 9.26 -5.60
CA CYS A 66 -2.08 8.48 -5.92
C CYS A 66 -1.31 9.12 -7.08
N PHE A 67 -0.03 9.39 -6.86
CA PHE A 67 0.90 9.90 -7.86
C PHE A 67 1.99 8.86 -8.11
N GLN A 68 2.15 8.43 -9.36
CA GLN A 68 3.27 7.58 -9.75
C GLN A 68 4.54 8.43 -9.91
N LEU A 69 5.60 8.03 -9.22
CA LEU A 69 6.93 8.61 -9.33
C LEU A 69 7.75 7.79 -10.32
N ARG A 70 8.41 8.46 -11.26
CA ARG A 70 9.37 7.80 -12.14
C ARG A 70 10.66 7.52 -11.39
N ALA A 71 11.04 6.25 -11.35
CA ALA A 71 12.34 5.84 -10.83
C ALA A 71 12.92 4.78 -11.77
N SER A 72 14.21 4.88 -12.06
CA SER A 72 14.87 3.96 -12.98
C SER A 72 15.12 2.59 -12.37
N CYS A 73 15.46 2.55 -11.07
CA CYS A 73 15.83 1.31 -10.39
C CYS A 73 15.54 1.39 -8.89
N PHE A 74 15.29 0.23 -8.28
CA PHE A 74 15.25 0.02 -6.85
C PHE A 74 16.64 -0.10 -6.26
N ILE A 75 16.90 0.68 -5.21
CA ILE A 75 18.17 0.66 -4.50
C ILE A 75 18.00 -0.21 -3.25
N GLN A 76 18.80 -1.27 -3.18
CA GLN A 76 18.89 -2.13 -2.01
C GLN A 76 20.22 -1.86 -1.30
N PRO A 77 20.22 -1.06 -0.22
CA PRO A 77 21.44 -0.82 0.53
C PRO A 77 21.84 -2.08 1.33
N ASP A 78 23.12 -2.21 1.68
CA ASP A 78 23.59 -3.31 2.57
C ASP A 78 23.03 -3.16 3.99
N ARG A 79 22.87 -1.89 4.43
CA ARG A 79 22.34 -1.53 5.74
C ARG A 79 21.39 -0.36 5.60
N TYR A 80 20.42 -0.24 6.51
CA TYR A 80 19.42 0.83 6.46
C TYR A 80 20.02 2.25 6.39
N ASN A 81 21.17 2.48 7.05
CA ASN A 81 21.88 3.77 7.08
C ASN A 81 23.07 3.84 6.11
N ASP A 82 23.09 3.02 5.06
CA ASP A 82 24.14 3.06 4.04
C ASP A 82 23.79 4.08 2.94
N PHE A 83 24.64 5.11 2.82
CA PHE A 83 24.50 6.19 1.83
C PHE A 83 25.38 5.99 0.59
N SER A 84 26.07 4.85 0.47
CA SER A 84 26.98 4.55 -0.66
C SER A 84 26.25 4.29 -1.99
N GLY A 85 24.92 4.17 -1.95
CA GLY A 85 24.08 4.00 -3.13
C GLY A 85 23.64 2.56 -3.43
N GLY A 86 24.12 1.57 -2.65
CA GLY A 86 23.60 0.20 -2.62
C GLY A 86 23.62 -0.55 -3.96
N TYR A 87 22.99 -1.73 -3.97
CA TYR A 87 22.79 -2.50 -5.19
C TYR A 87 21.55 -2.02 -5.94
N LYS A 88 21.68 -1.73 -7.24
CA LYS A 88 20.61 -1.19 -8.08
C LYS A 88 19.93 -2.31 -8.87
N ARG A 89 18.60 -2.38 -8.78
CA ARG A 89 17.75 -3.39 -9.44
C ARG A 89 16.69 -2.70 -10.27
N CYS A 90 16.75 -2.84 -11.58
CA CYS A 90 15.82 -2.18 -12.47
C CYS A 90 14.74 -3.21 -12.84
N TYR A 91 13.52 -2.92 -12.45
CA TYR A 91 12.35 -3.79 -12.67
C TYR A 91 11.48 -3.18 -13.76
N GLN A 92 10.66 -4.01 -14.40
CA GLN A 92 9.60 -3.49 -15.25
C GLN A 92 8.63 -2.64 -14.42
N GLU A 93 8.21 -1.51 -14.99
CA GLU A 93 7.31 -0.58 -14.33
C GLU A 93 5.91 -1.18 -14.23
N MET A 94 5.25 -1.00 -13.07
CA MET A 94 3.86 -1.44 -12.90
C MET A 94 2.93 -0.69 -13.88
N PRO A 95 1.99 -1.37 -14.56
CA PRO A 95 1.05 -0.71 -15.45
C PRO A 95 0.20 0.35 -14.74
N ALA A 96 -0.01 1.49 -15.41
CA ALA A 96 -0.85 2.57 -14.89
C ALA A 96 -2.29 2.10 -14.62
N THR A 97 -2.79 1.11 -15.38
CA THR A 97 -4.10 0.48 -15.17
C THR A 97 -4.22 -0.18 -13.80
N PHE A 98 -3.14 -0.81 -13.33
CA PHE A 98 -3.10 -1.42 -12.00
C PHE A 98 -3.19 -0.35 -10.90
N LEU A 99 -2.45 0.75 -11.07
CA LEU A 99 -2.48 1.86 -10.12
C LEU A 99 -3.83 2.59 -10.13
N ALA A 100 -4.48 2.72 -11.29
CA ALA A 100 -5.79 3.36 -11.41
C ALA A 100 -6.96 2.46 -10.98
N CYS A 101 -6.73 1.16 -10.74
CA CYS A 101 -7.75 0.23 -10.30
C CYS A 101 -8.34 0.65 -8.94
N GLU A 102 -9.68 0.58 -8.81
CA GLU A 102 -10.40 0.94 -7.59
C GLU A 102 -9.91 0.13 -6.37
N ALA A 103 -9.66 -1.16 -6.55
CA ALA A 103 -9.15 -2.04 -5.51
C ALA A 103 -7.75 -1.59 -4.99
N THR A 104 -6.90 -1.09 -5.87
CA THR A 104 -5.59 -0.54 -5.52
C THR A 104 -5.75 0.75 -4.71
N GLN A 105 -6.60 1.67 -5.18
CA GLN A 105 -6.87 2.94 -4.48
C GLN A 105 -7.46 2.71 -3.08
N LYS A 106 -8.39 1.76 -2.95
CA LYS A 106 -8.97 1.34 -1.66
C LYS A 106 -7.90 0.79 -0.71
N SER A 107 -6.94 0.03 -1.24
CA SER A 107 -5.81 -0.49 -0.48
C SER A 107 -4.89 0.62 0.02
N PHE A 108 -4.56 1.61 -0.82
CA PHE A 108 -3.78 2.77 -0.40
C PHE A 108 -4.50 3.62 0.64
N LEU A 109 -5.81 3.83 0.49
CA LEU A 109 -6.62 4.58 1.45
C LEU A 109 -6.57 3.91 2.84
N LEU A 110 -6.74 2.59 2.91
CA LEU A 110 -6.63 1.87 4.18
C LEU A 110 -5.22 2.02 4.80
N LEU A 111 -4.17 1.82 4.00
CA LEU A 111 -2.79 1.97 4.48
C LEU A 111 -2.49 3.38 5.00
N SER A 112 -3.07 4.40 4.35
CA SER A 112 -2.95 5.80 4.77
C SER A 112 -3.63 6.07 6.13
N GLN A 113 -4.69 5.34 6.46
CA GLN A 113 -5.37 5.46 7.76
C GLN A 113 -4.59 4.75 8.87
N LEU A 114 -3.91 3.64 8.55
CA LEU A 114 -3.09 2.88 9.50
C LEU A 114 -1.77 3.58 9.85
N THR A 115 -1.28 4.47 8.98
CA THR A 115 -0.08 5.28 9.23
C THR A 115 -0.35 6.51 10.10
N ILE A 116 -1.62 6.82 10.38
CA ILE A 116 -2.05 7.86 11.33
C ILE A 116 -2.41 7.19 12.67
N PHE A 117 -1.46 6.45 13.26
CA PHE A 117 -1.42 6.36 14.72
C PHE A 117 -0.43 7.43 15.19
N PRO A 118 -0.87 8.39 16.01
CA PRO A 118 0.00 9.47 16.43
C PRO A 118 1.15 8.88 17.23
N MET A 119 2.35 9.42 16.97
CA MET A 119 3.40 9.59 17.96
C MET A 119 2.80 10.33 19.17
N ALA A 120 2.05 9.62 20.01
CA ALA A 120 1.42 10.15 21.20
C ALA A 120 2.38 9.96 22.36
N ASN A 121 2.94 11.11 22.78
CA ASN A 121 3.42 11.42 24.13
C ASN A 121 4.65 10.64 24.63
N SER A 122 5.84 11.10 24.24
CA SER A 122 6.96 11.17 25.17
C SER A 122 6.91 12.53 25.88
N SER A 123 6.16 12.60 26.97
CA SER A 123 6.32 13.59 28.04
C SER A 123 7.50 13.24 28.91
#